data_AF-A0A7C1P062-F1
#
_entry.id   AF-A0A7C1P062-F1
#
_cell.length_a   1.000
_cell.length_b   1.000
_cell.length_c   1.000
_cell.angle_alpha   90.00
_cell.angle_beta   90.00
_cell.angle_gamma   90.00
#
_symmetry.space_group_name_H-M   'P 1'
#
loop_
_entity.id
_entity.type
_entity.pdbx_description
1 polymer ?
#
loop_
_entity_poly.entity_id
_entity_poly.type
_entity_poly.pdbx_seq_one_letter_code
_entity_poly.pdbx_strand_id
1 'polypeptide(L)'
;LGARPHVAFRTRSVEAVRSLVATGAGVALLPDLVYRPWSLEGDRIESRDVSGALPVVQVGMVWRKGSSLPQSARDFVGIAEASRSGRVR
;
A
#
# COMPACT_ATOMS: atom_id res chain seq x y z
N LEU A 1 5.90 -25.72 -1.93
CA LEU A 1 7.01 -25.59 -0.96
C LEU A 1 6.68 -24.44 -0.02
N GLY A 2 6.40 -24.72 1.24
CA GLY A 2 6.09 -23.67 2.23
C GLY A 2 7.38 -23.12 2.84
N ALA A 3 7.96 -22.10 2.22
CA ALA A 3 9.10 -21.40 2.80
C ALA A 3 8.64 -20.51 3.96
N ARG A 4 9.36 -20.55 5.08
CA ARG A 4 9.19 -19.59 6.18
C ARG A 4 10.31 -18.55 6.07
N PRO A 5 10.03 -17.33 5.61
CA PRO A 5 11.07 -16.32 5.48
C PRO A 5 11.61 -15.94 6.87
N HIS A 6 12.92 -15.72 6.94
CA HIS A 6 13.55 -15.21 8.14
C HIS A 6 13.20 -13.72 8.31
N VAL A 7 12.46 -13.40 9.37
CA VAL A 7 12.01 -12.02 9.64
C VAL A 7 13.08 -11.30 10.46
N ALA A 8 13.85 -10.42 9.82
CA ALA A 8 14.85 -9.60 10.50
C ALA A 8 14.24 -8.49 11.37
N PHE A 9 13.11 -7.91 10.95
CA PHE A 9 12.41 -6.86 11.68
C PHE A 9 10.90 -6.89 11.41
N ARG A 10 10.10 -6.43 12.38
CA ARG A 10 8.63 -6.34 12.25
C ARG A 10 8.11 -5.05 12.86
N THR A 11 7.35 -4.29 12.08
CA THR A 11 6.72 -3.04 12.51
C THR A 11 5.37 -2.84 11.84
N ARG A 12 4.54 -1.98 12.43
CA ARG A 12 3.27 -1.50 11.84
C ARG A 12 3.44 -0.23 11.01
N SER A 13 4.60 0.43 11.09
CA SER A 13 4.88 1.62 10.30
C SER A 13 5.38 1.23 8.90
N VAL A 14 4.62 1.59 7.87
CA VAL A 14 5.03 1.40 6.47
C VAL A 14 6.31 2.18 6.17
N GLU A 15 6.39 3.43 6.64
CA GLU A 15 7.58 4.26 6.40
C GLU A 15 8.85 3.69 7.05
N ALA A 16 8.74 3.12 8.26
CA ALA A 16 9.89 2.46 8.88
C ALA A 16 10.38 1.26 8.06
N VAL A 17 9.47 0.49 7.44
CA VAL A 17 9.86 -0.57 6.49
C VAL A 17 10.54 0.02 5.26
N ARG A 18 10.01 1.11 4.70
CA ARG A 18 10.57 1.78 3.52
C ARG A 18 11.99 2.29 3.76
N SER A 19 12.25 2.95 4.89
CA SER A 19 13.59 3.43 5.25
C SER A 19 14.60 2.28 5.45
N LEU A 20 14.18 1.17 6.06
CA LEU A 20 15.03 -0.03 6.19
C LEU A 20 15.36 -0.66 4.84
N VAL A 21 14.40 -0.73 3.92
CA VAL A 21 14.65 -1.25 2.56
C VAL A 21 15.56 -0.31 1.77
N ALA A 22 15.32 1.00 1.84
CA ALA A 22 16.09 2.00 1.11
C ALA A 22 17.58 2.03 1.53
N THR A 23 17.85 1.75 2.80
CA THR A 23 19.23 1.65 3.35
C THR A 23 19.88 0.28 3.14
N GLY A 24 19.19 -0.67 2.49
CA GLY A 24 19.73 -2.00 2.20
C GLY A 24 19.67 -2.99 3.36
N ALA A 25 18.94 -2.70 4.44
CA ALA A 25 18.79 -3.61 5.58
C ALA A 25 18.00 -4.90 5.24
N GLY A 26 17.29 -4.91 4.11
CA GLY A 26 16.59 -6.09 3.61
C GLY A 26 15.62 -5.78 2.47
N VAL A 27 14.69 -6.72 2.24
CA VAL A 27 13.61 -6.59 1.26
C VAL A 27 12.25 -6.72 1.95
N ALA A 28 11.21 -6.13 1.35
CA ALA A 28 9.84 -6.25 1.81
C ALA A 28 8.89 -6.55 0.65
N LEU A 29 7.83 -7.30 0.94
CA LEU A 29 6.68 -7.48 0.05
C LEU A 29 5.59 -6.52 0.50
N LEU A 30 5.27 -5.53 -0.33
CA LEU A 30 4.30 -4.48 -0.04
C LEU A 30 3.31 -4.30 -1.19
N PRO A 31 2.08 -3.84 -0.92
CA PRO A 31 1.14 -3.49 -1.97
C PRO A 31 1.66 -2.32 -2.80
N ASP A 32 1.40 -2.33 -4.10
CA ASP A 32 1.85 -1.27 -5.02
C ASP A 32 1.40 0.15 -4.60
N LEU A 33 0.25 0.27 -3.92
CA LEU A 33 -0.28 1.52 -3.39
C LEU A 33 0.75 2.32 -2.56
N VAL A 34 1.67 1.63 -1.87
CA VAL A 34 2.69 2.26 -1.01
C VAL A 34 4.04 2.46 -1.71
N TYR A 35 4.18 2.04 -2.97
CA TYR A 35 5.43 2.25 -3.70
C TYR A 35 5.63 3.73 -4.02
N ARG A 36 6.78 4.25 -3.62
CA ARG A 36 7.35 5.51 -4.10
C ARG A 36 8.86 5.30 -4.24
N PRO A 37 9.49 5.88 -5.28
CA PRO A 37 10.89 5.61 -5.59
C PRO A 37 11.89 6.19 -4.57
N TRP A 38 11.45 6.99 -3.61
CA TRP A 38 12.30 7.66 -2.62
C TRP A 38 11.77 7.48 -1.21
N SER A 39 12.61 7.09 -0.25
CA SER A 39 12.30 7.13 1.19
C SER A 39 12.13 8.58 1.68
N LEU A 40 11.71 8.77 2.93
CA LEU A 40 11.65 10.11 3.54
C LEU A 40 13.04 10.74 3.66
N GLU A 41 14.07 9.91 3.81
CA GLU A 41 15.49 10.30 3.87
C GLU A 41 16.08 10.65 2.50
N GLY A 42 15.35 10.39 1.41
CA GLY A 42 15.83 10.63 0.04
C GLY A 42 16.62 9.46 -0.56
N ASP A 43 16.68 8.31 0.11
CA ASP A 43 17.29 7.10 -0.42
C ASP A 43 16.36 6.44 -1.44
N ARG A 44 16.94 5.82 -2.46
CA ARG A 44 16.18 5.23 -3.57
C ARG A 44 15.61 3.86 -3.19
N ILE A 45 14.36 3.61 -3.59
CA ILE A 45 13.70 2.31 -3.44
C ILE A 45 13.38 1.77 -4.82
N GLU A 46 13.82 0.55 -5.09
CA GLU A 46 13.52 -0.19 -6.31
C GLU A 46 12.36 -1.17 -6.08
N SER A 47 11.44 -1.26 -7.04
CA SER A 47 10.40 -2.29 -7.07
C SER A 47 10.75 -3.38 -8.08
N ARG A 48 10.36 -4.62 -7.77
CA ARG A 48 10.56 -5.79 -8.63
C ARG A 48 9.32 -6.66 -8.58
N ASP A 49 8.95 -7.21 -9.73
CA ASP A 49 7.89 -8.20 -9.81
C ASP A 49 8.31 -9.48 -9.07
N VAL A 50 7.32 -10.10 -8.43
CA VAL A 50 7.48 -11.40 -7.76
C VAL A 50 6.93 -12.48 -8.67
N SER A 51 7.61 -13.63 -8.71
CA SER A 51 7.09 -14.79 -9.45
C SER A 51 5.79 -15.29 -8.82
N GLY A 52 4.71 -15.29 -9.60
CA GLY A 52 3.40 -15.82 -9.18
C GLY A 52 2.36 -14.73 -8.92
N ALA A 53 1.10 -15.15 -8.82
CA ALA A 53 0.01 -14.23 -8.53
C ALA A 53 0.01 -13.88 -7.03
N LEU A 54 0.28 -12.61 -6.72
CA LEU A 54 0.09 -12.08 -5.38
C LEU A 54 -1.36 -11.69 -5.15
N PRO A 55 -1.88 -11.81 -3.93
CA PRO A 55 -3.22 -11.31 -3.59
C PRO A 55 -3.27 -9.80 -3.80
N VAL A 56 -4.33 -9.33 -4.48
CA VAL A 56 -4.57 -7.90 -4.71
C VAL A 56 -5.10 -7.28 -3.43
N VAL A 57 -4.46 -6.20 -2.98
CA VAL A 57 -5.01 -5.38 -1.89
C VAL A 57 -6.04 -4.43 -2.46
N GLN A 58 -7.29 -4.59 -2.00
CA GLN A 58 -8.40 -3.71 -2.35
C GLN A 58 -8.68 -2.74 -1.21
N VAL A 59 -8.76 -1.45 -1.52
CA VAL A 59 -9.21 -0.41 -0.60
C VAL A 59 -10.66 -0.07 -0.91
N GLY A 60 -11.47 0.08 0.13
CA GLY A 60 -12.90 0.41 0.04
C GLY A 60 -13.33 1.37 1.15
N MET A 61 -14.48 1.99 0.93
CA MET A 61 -15.14 2.86 1.91
C MET A 61 -16.27 2.08 2.58
N VAL A 62 -16.41 2.24 3.89
CA VAL A 62 -17.44 1.56 4.68
C VAL A 62 -18.13 2.54 5.62
N TRP A 63 -19.42 2.34 5.83
CA TRP A 63 -20.22 3.09 6.81
C TRP A 63 -21.21 2.16 7.49
N ARG A 64 -21.77 2.60 8.61
CA ARG A 64 -22.74 1.81 9.38
C ARG A 64 -24.00 1.59 8.56
N LYS A 65 -24.45 0.33 8.47
CA LYS A 65 -25.73 -0.03 7.87
C LYS A 65 -26.87 0.73 8.58
N GLY A 66 -27.73 1.40 7.81
CA GLY A 66 -28.86 2.18 8.33
C GLY A 66 -28.51 3.63 8.71
N SER A 67 -27.24 4.02 8.73
CA SER A 67 -26.88 5.44 8.84
C SER A 67 -27.09 6.16 7.51
N SER A 68 -27.68 7.35 7.55
CA SER A 68 -27.68 8.25 6.39
C SER A 68 -26.25 8.72 6.13
N LEU A 69 -25.87 8.75 4.86
CA LEU A 69 -24.59 9.31 4.44
C LEU A 69 -24.81 10.81 4.15
N PRO A 70 -24.17 11.74 4.89
CA PRO A 70 -24.29 13.17 4.63
C PRO A 70 -23.90 13.51 3.19
N GLN A 71 -24.41 14.63 2.66
CA GLN A 71 -24.11 15.02 1.28
C GLN A 71 -22.60 15.14 1.03
N SER A 72 -21.86 15.78 1.94
CA SER A 72 -20.41 15.90 1.86
C SER A 72 -19.68 14.55 1.78
N ALA A 73 -20.17 13.53 2.48
CA ALA A 73 -19.60 12.18 2.42
C ALA A 73 -19.94 11.48 1.09
N ARG A 74 -21.13 11.70 0.53
CA ARG A 74 -21.48 11.23 -0.82
C ARG A 74 -20.62 11.88 -1.90
N ASP A 75 -20.41 13.19 -1.79
CA ASP A 75 -19.56 13.94 -2.71
C ASP A 75 -18.11 13.43 -2.65
N PHE A 76 -17.59 13.19 -1.44
CA PHE A 76 -16.28 12.58 -1.25
C PHE A 76 -16.17 11.18 -1.89
N VAL A 77 -17.18 10.32 -1.70
CA VAL A 77 -17.23 8.99 -2.33
C VAL A 77 -17.13 9.12 -3.85
N GLY A 78 -17.91 10.03 -4.46
CA GLY A 78 -17.88 10.26 -5.91
C GLY A 78 -16.50 10.71 -6.42
N ILE A 79 -15.83 11.62 -5.70
CA ILE A 79 -14.47 12.07 -6.04
C ILE A 79 -13.45 10.93 -5.92
N ALA A 80 -13.56 10.13 -4.85
CA ALA A 80 -12.65 9.02 -4.59
C ALA A 80 -12.77 7.91 -5.66
N GLU A 81 -13.99 7.60 -6.11
CA GLU A 81 -14.25 6.64 -7.18
C GLU A 81 -13.69 7.10 -8.52
N ALA A 82 -13.91 8.37 -8.89
CA ALA A 82 -13.36 8.94 -10.14
C ALA A 82 -11.83 8.91 -10.18
N SER A 83 -11.18 9.17 -9.03
CA SER A 83 -9.72 9.20 -8.92
C SER A 83 -9.06 7.82 -9.07
N ARG A 84 -9.80 6.73 -8.80
CA ARG A 84 -9.29 5.36 -8.92
C ARG A 84 -9.07 4.96 -10.39
N SER A 85 -9.90 5.46 -11.31
CA SER A 85 -9.79 5.19 -12.74
C SER A 85 -8.53 5.77 -13.39
N GLY A 86 -7.90 6.78 -12.77
CA GLY A 86 -6.65 7.37 -13.26
C GLY A 86 -5.36 6.69 -12.76
N ARG A 87 -5.46 5.77 -11.79
CA ARG A 87 -4.31 5.11 -11.14
C ARG A 87 -3.99 3.71 -11.67
N VAL A 88 -4.85 3.14 -12.51
CA VAL A 88 -4.57 1.88 -13.22
C VAL A 88 -3.82 2.23 -14.49
N ARG A 89 -2.52 2.49 -14.38
CA ARG A 89 -1.64 2.58 -15.54
C ARG A 89 -0.26 2.06 -15.20
#